data_AF-A0A962ZH76-F1
#
_entry.id   AF-A0A962ZH76-F1
#
_cell.length_a   1.000
_cell.length_b   1.000
_cell.length_c   1.000
_cell.angle_alpha   90.00
_cell.angle_beta   90.00
_cell.angle_gamma   90.00
#
_symmetry.space_group_name_H-M   'P 1'
#
loop_
_entity.id
_entity.type
_entity.pdbx_description
1 polymer ?
#
loop_
_entity_poly.entity_id
_entity_poly.type
_entity_poly.pdbx_seq_one_letter_code
_entity_poly.pdbx_strand_id
1 'polypeptide(L)'
;MMKSLLRALITSALVSYAGLTASAVELKDGHPDVYYVKQGDTLWDISSSFLDSPWQWPELWHVNQEIENPHLIYPGDVIRLVYVDGKPRLELERAPTEQVKMMTDGSVVKLTPQARVSSLDTAIPTIPLDAIQHFLRDALVLTPEEIDQSPYVVGGQDKRVVFGKDDTIYARDPYSKW
;
A
#
# COMPACT_ATOMS: atom_id res chain seq x y z
N MET A 1 40.75 -38.94 -41.79
CA MET A 1 40.94 -37.75 -40.93
C MET A 1 39.67 -37.40 -40.14
N MET A 2 39.04 -38.36 -39.44
CA MET A 2 37.73 -38.14 -38.77
C MET A 2 37.69 -38.54 -37.29
N LYS A 3 38.84 -38.83 -36.69
CA LYS A 3 38.95 -39.32 -35.30
C LYS A 3 39.36 -38.22 -34.30
N SER A 4 39.98 -37.13 -34.77
CA SER A 4 40.37 -35.99 -33.90
C SER A 4 39.24 -34.98 -33.70
N LEU A 5 38.35 -34.81 -34.68
CA LEU A 5 37.18 -33.93 -34.58
C LEU A 5 36.13 -34.44 -33.57
N LEU A 6 36.00 -35.77 -33.44
CA LEU A 6 35.08 -36.38 -32.48
C LEU A 6 35.55 -36.19 -31.02
N ARG A 7 36.86 -36.09 -30.79
CA ARG A 7 37.43 -35.87 -29.45
C ARG A 7 37.25 -34.42 -29.00
N ALA A 8 37.39 -33.45 -29.92
CA ALA A 8 37.20 -32.03 -29.61
C ALA A 8 35.74 -31.68 -29.25
N LEU A 9 34.78 -32.36 -29.85
CA LEU A 9 33.34 -32.14 -29.61
C LEU A 9 32.86 -32.76 -28.28
N ILE A 10 33.47 -33.88 -27.86
CA ILE A 10 33.21 -34.48 -26.55
C ILE A 10 33.82 -33.65 -25.42
N THR A 11 35.00 -33.03 -25.65
CA THR A 11 35.62 -32.15 -24.65
C THR A 11 34.88 -30.82 -24.47
N SER A 12 34.27 -30.24 -25.52
CA SER A 12 33.47 -29.01 -25.33
C SER A 12 32.13 -29.28 -24.65
N ALA A 13 31.54 -30.47 -24.87
CA ALA A 13 30.35 -30.92 -24.16
C ALA A 13 30.61 -31.15 -22.66
N LEU A 14 31.81 -31.62 -22.27
CA LEU A 14 32.17 -31.81 -20.86
C LEU A 14 32.44 -30.48 -20.12
N VAL A 15 33.03 -29.50 -20.79
CA VAL A 15 33.31 -28.17 -20.19
C VAL A 15 32.03 -27.34 -20.03
N SER A 16 31.01 -27.58 -20.87
CA SER A 16 29.72 -26.88 -20.77
C SER A 16 28.83 -27.38 -19.63
N TYR A 17 29.17 -28.50 -18.98
CA TYR A 17 28.41 -29.05 -17.85
C TYR A 17 28.95 -28.61 -16.48
N ALA A 18 30.10 -27.93 -16.43
CA ALA A 18 30.74 -27.52 -15.17
C ALA A 18 30.22 -26.19 -14.60
N GLY A 19 29.31 -25.50 -15.29
CA GLY A 19 28.86 -24.15 -14.92
C GLY A 19 27.56 -24.06 -14.11
N LEU A 20 26.95 -25.19 -13.72
CA LEU A 20 25.68 -25.21 -12.98
C LEU A 20 25.81 -26.00 -11.67
N THR A 21 26.84 -25.70 -10.87
CA THR A 21 26.76 -26.03 -9.45
C THR A 21 25.92 -24.96 -8.79
N ALA A 22 24.65 -25.27 -8.50
CA ALA A 22 23.88 -24.50 -7.53
C ALA A 22 24.72 -24.45 -6.24
N SER A 23 25.26 -23.27 -5.91
CA SER A 23 25.96 -23.09 -4.65
C SER A 23 24.97 -23.43 -3.54
N ALA A 24 25.35 -24.37 -2.67
CA ALA A 24 24.60 -24.59 -1.45
C ALA A 24 24.55 -23.25 -0.70
N VAL A 25 23.37 -22.83 -0.25
CA VAL A 25 23.26 -21.63 0.57
C VAL A 25 24.10 -21.83 1.82
N GLU A 26 25.10 -20.96 2.02
CA GLU A 26 26.01 -21.04 3.16
C GLU A 26 25.43 -20.28 4.35
N LEU A 27 25.26 -20.99 5.45
CA LEU A 27 24.86 -20.42 6.73
C LEU A 27 26.06 -19.76 7.38
N LYS A 28 25.82 -18.63 8.03
CA LYS A 28 26.84 -17.85 8.72
C LYS A 28 27.35 -18.56 9.97
N ASP A 29 28.65 -18.52 10.23
CA ASP A 29 29.20 -19.09 11.47
C ASP A 29 28.62 -18.38 12.71
N GLY A 30 28.10 -19.17 13.65
CA GLY A 30 27.40 -18.67 14.83
C GLY A 30 26.02 -18.05 14.57
N HIS A 31 25.35 -18.39 13.47
CA HIS A 31 23.98 -17.96 13.21
C HIS A 31 23.03 -18.30 14.39
N PRO A 32 22.02 -17.47 14.68
CA PRO A 32 20.98 -17.83 15.63
C PRO A 32 20.09 -18.94 15.04
N ASP A 33 19.47 -19.76 15.90
CA ASP A 33 18.41 -20.69 15.46
C ASP A 33 17.06 -19.98 15.33
N VAL A 34 16.88 -18.87 16.06
CA VAL A 34 15.63 -18.13 16.21
C VAL A 34 15.89 -16.63 16.22
N TYR A 35 15.09 -15.87 15.48
CA TYR A 35 15.11 -14.41 15.47
C TYR A 35 13.73 -13.84 15.77
N TYR A 36 13.66 -12.88 16.69
CA TYR A 36 12.43 -12.17 17.05
C TYR A 36 12.35 -10.86 16.27
N VAL A 37 11.35 -10.74 15.41
CA VAL A 37 11.15 -9.59 14.53
C VAL A 37 10.87 -8.33 15.36
N LYS A 38 11.60 -7.26 15.08
CA LYS A 38 11.43 -5.94 15.70
C LYS A 38 10.85 -4.94 14.71
N GLN A 39 10.38 -3.80 15.24
CA GLN A 39 9.90 -2.70 14.40
C GLN A 39 11.02 -2.15 13.53
N GLY A 40 10.81 -2.16 12.21
CA GLY A 40 11.76 -1.68 11.21
C GLY A 40 12.62 -2.77 10.58
N ASP A 41 12.54 -4.01 11.05
CA ASP A 41 13.26 -5.13 10.44
C ASP A 41 12.66 -5.49 9.07
N THR A 42 13.52 -5.86 8.13
CA THR A 42 13.11 -6.47 6.86
C THR A 42 13.61 -7.91 6.77
N LEU A 43 12.97 -8.75 5.94
CA LEU A 43 13.47 -10.10 5.70
C LEU A 43 14.93 -10.13 5.23
N TRP A 44 15.34 -9.12 4.45
CA TRP A 44 16.71 -9.00 3.99
C TRP A 44 17.69 -8.74 5.16
N ASP A 45 17.34 -7.80 6.04
CA ASP A 45 18.14 -7.49 7.24
C ASP A 45 18.23 -8.70 8.17
N ILE A 46 17.10 -9.38 8.41
CA ILE A 46 17.06 -10.57 9.27
C ILE A 46 17.93 -11.69 8.69
N SER A 47 17.85 -11.90 7.38
CA SER A 47 18.60 -12.95 6.70
C SER A 47 20.11 -12.76 6.80
N SER A 48 20.60 -11.52 6.98
CA SER A 48 22.02 -11.26 7.25
C SER A 48 22.52 -11.81 8.59
N SER A 49 21.60 -12.16 9.49
CA SER A 49 21.91 -12.85 10.74
C SER A 49 22.11 -14.35 10.54
N PHE A 50 21.44 -14.95 9.56
CA PHE A 50 21.47 -16.40 9.30
C PHE A 50 22.45 -16.79 8.19
N LEU A 51 22.68 -15.91 7.23
CA LEU A 51 23.39 -16.21 5.98
C LEU A 51 24.64 -15.34 5.82
N ASP A 52 25.67 -15.93 5.24
CA ASP A 52 26.84 -15.15 4.79
C ASP A 52 26.48 -14.24 3.61
N SER A 53 25.52 -14.67 2.80
CA SER A 53 25.03 -13.96 1.63
C SER A 53 23.53 -13.63 1.78
N PRO A 54 23.18 -12.45 2.35
CA PRO A 54 21.80 -12.13 2.71
C PRO A 54 20.82 -12.21 1.54
N TRP A 55 21.24 -11.91 0.30
CA TRP A 55 20.38 -11.94 -0.89
C TRP A 55 19.87 -13.34 -1.28
N GLN A 56 20.44 -14.41 -0.73
CA GLN A 56 20.01 -15.80 -0.98
C GLN A 56 18.80 -16.20 -0.14
N TRP A 57 18.29 -15.31 0.73
CA TRP A 57 17.13 -15.57 1.55
C TRP A 57 15.89 -16.12 0.81
N PRO A 58 15.58 -15.75 -0.46
CA PRO A 58 14.43 -16.32 -1.15
C PRO A 58 14.56 -17.83 -1.40
N GLU A 59 15.79 -18.36 -1.43
CA GLU A 59 16.05 -19.79 -1.62
C GLU A 59 15.80 -20.59 -0.35
N LEU A 60 15.99 -19.98 0.82
CA LEU A 60 15.73 -20.60 2.13
C LEU A 60 14.32 -20.36 2.63
N TRP A 61 13.66 -19.30 2.19
CA TRP A 61 12.31 -18.98 2.61
C TRP A 61 11.36 -20.12 2.25
N HIS A 62 10.87 -20.84 3.27
CA HIS A 62 9.86 -21.85 3.04
C HIS A 62 8.53 -21.15 2.76
N VAL A 63 7.74 -21.71 1.83
CA VAL A 63 6.45 -21.15 1.47
C VAL A 63 5.51 -21.25 2.66
N ASN A 64 5.42 -20.17 3.43
CA ASN A 64 4.42 -19.99 4.48
C ASN A 64 3.11 -19.65 3.78
N GLN A 65 2.25 -20.65 3.59
CA GLN A 65 0.99 -20.52 2.83
C GLN A 65 0.05 -19.41 3.34
N GLU A 66 0.24 -18.97 4.59
CA GLU A 66 -0.52 -17.86 5.19
C GLU A 66 -0.06 -16.47 4.73
N ILE A 67 1.07 -16.36 4.02
CA ILE A 67 1.73 -15.10 3.68
C ILE A 67 1.92 -15.02 2.17
N GLU A 68 1.01 -14.30 1.53
CA GLU A 68 1.04 -14.05 0.09
C GLU A 68 2.24 -13.16 -0.32
N ASN A 69 2.70 -12.28 0.58
CA ASN A 69 3.85 -11.40 0.35
C ASN A 69 4.91 -11.62 1.45
N PRO A 70 6.08 -12.19 1.11
CA PRO A 70 7.16 -12.44 2.07
C PRO A 70 7.58 -11.21 2.88
N HIS A 71 7.42 -10.00 2.34
CA HIS A 71 7.78 -8.77 3.06
C HIS A 71 6.81 -8.42 4.21
N LEU A 72 5.69 -9.11 4.37
CA LEU A 72 4.72 -8.88 5.45
C LEU A 72 5.13 -9.62 6.73
N ILE A 73 6.21 -9.16 7.35
CA ILE A 73 6.61 -9.56 8.71
C ILE A 73 6.24 -8.47 9.71
N TYR A 74 5.85 -8.87 10.92
CA TYR A 74 5.40 -7.95 11.96
C TYR A 74 6.23 -8.08 13.23
N PRO A 75 6.37 -6.99 14.01
CA PRO A 75 7.02 -7.07 15.31
C PRO A 75 6.37 -8.12 16.22
N GLY A 76 7.19 -8.99 16.79
CA GLY A 76 6.75 -10.13 17.59
C GLY A 76 6.66 -11.46 16.84
N ASP A 77 6.70 -11.45 15.50
CA ASP A 77 6.86 -12.69 14.73
C ASP A 77 8.22 -13.33 15.03
N VAL A 78 8.31 -14.64 14.83
CA VAL A 78 9.50 -15.42 15.10
C VAL A 78 9.96 -16.13 13.83
N ILE A 79 11.16 -15.82 13.35
CA ILE A 79 11.79 -16.53 12.24
C ILE A 79 12.70 -17.62 12.80
N ARG A 80 12.50 -18.86 12.36
CA ARG A 80 13.30 -20.01 12.79
C ARG A 80 14.05 -20.61 11.61
N LEU A 81 15.28 -21.02 11.88
CA LEU A 81 16.03 -21.89 10.98
C LEU A 81 15.65 -23.34 11.27
N VAL A 82 15.04 -24.00 10.29
CA VAL A 82 14.62 -25.41 10.37
C VAL A 82 15.30 -26.23 9.29
N TYR A 83 15.55 -27.51 9.55
CA TYR A 83 16.08 -28.43 8.55
C TYR A 83 14.97 -29.34 8.04
N VAL A 84 14.61 -29.17 6.77
CA VAL A 84 13.62 -30.03 6.09
C VAL A 84 14.35 -30.84 5.04
N ASP A 85 14.29 -32.17 5.15
CA ASP A 85 15.02 -33.11 4.29
C ASP A 85 16.54 -32.86 4.24
N GLY A 86 17.11 -32.45 5.39
CA GLY A 86 18.54 -32.14 5.52
C GLY A 86 18.98 -30.83 4.87
N LYS A 87 18.05 -30.02 4.35
CA LYS A 87 18.33 -28.67 3.81
C LYS A 87 17.85 -27.61 4.80
N PRO A 88 18.65 -26.56 5.06
CA PRO A 88 18.19 -25.43 5.88
C PRO A 88 17.05 -24.71 5.18
N ARG A 89 16.09 -24.20 5.97
CA ARG A 89 15.00 -23.33 5.55
C ARG A 89 14.66 -22.34 6.65
N LEU A 90 14.14 -21.18 6.25
CA LEU A 90 13.57 -20.19 7.15
C LEU A 90 12.06 -20.37 7.18
N GLU A 91 11.52 -20.57 8.37
CA GLU A 91 10.10 -20.68 8.65
C GLU A 91 9.66 -19.49 9.50
N LEU A 92 8.50 -18.92 9.18
CA LEU A 92 7.91 -17.82 9.96
C LEU A 92 6.82 -18.38 10.85
N GLU A 93 7.05 -18.32 12.14
CA GLU A 93 6.00 -18.52 13.13
C GLU A 93 5.40 -17.15 13.46
N ARG A 94 4.17 -16.93 12.99
CA ARG A 94 3.43 -15.71 13.31
C ARG A 94 3.26 -15.59 14.81
N ALA A 95 3.50 -14.38 15.32
CA ALA A 95 3.20 -14.09 16.71
C ALA A 95 1.76 -14.52 16.99
N PRO A 96 1.48 -15.22 18.10
CA PRO A 96 0.11 -15.46 18.49
C PRO A 96 -0.61 -14.12 18.49
N THR A 97 -1.64 -13.98 17.63
CA THR A 97 -2.59 -12.86 17.69
C THR A 97 -3.19 -12.74 19.09
N GLU A 98 -3.09 -13.81 19.87
CA GLU A 98 -3.65 -14.03 21.19
C GLU A 98 -2.51 -14.16 22.22
N GLN A 99 -2.06 -13.05 22.80
CA GLN A 99 -1.14 -13.10 23.93
C GLN A 99 -1.96 -13.40 25.19
N VAL A 100 -1.78 -14.57 25.77
CA VAL A 100 -2.42 -14.93 27.04
C VAL A 100 -1.57 -14.36 28.18
N LYS A 101 -2.02 -13.26 28.78
CA LYS A 101 -1.36 -12.68 29.96
C LYS A 101 -2.06 -13.19 31.21
N MET A 102 -1.29 -13.83 32.10
CA MET A 102 -1.75 -14.15 33.45
C MET A 102 -1.70 -12.88 34.30
N MET A 103 -2.85 -12.47 34.83
CA MET A 103 -2.90 -11.39 35.81
C MET A 103 -2.46 -11.90 37.18
N THR A 104 -2.01 -11.00 38.05
CA THR A 104 -1.50 -11.32 39.38
C THR A 104 -2.57 -11.95 40.29
N ASP A 105 -3.86 -11.87 39.91
CA ASP A 105 -4.99 -12.51 40.57
C ASP A 105 -5.29 -13.94 40.06
N GLY A 106 -4.50 -14.46 39.12
CA GLY A 106 -4.68 -15.78 38.51
C GLY A 106 -5.71 -15.81 37.37
N SER A 107 -6.29 -14.68 36.98
CA SER A 107 -7.18 -14.60 35.83
C SER A 107 -6.40 -14.59 34.52
N VAL A 108 -6.93 -15.33 33.55
CA VAL A 108 -6.35 -15.49 32.21
C VAL A 108 -6.99 -14.47 31.30
N VAL A 109 -6.24 -13.44 30.87
CA VAL A 109 -6.75 -12.45 29.90
C VAL A 109 -6.11 -12.68 28.55
N LYS A 110 -6.96 -13.03 27.59
CA LYS A 110 -6.63 -13.17 26.17
C LYS A 110 -6.51 -11.77 25.56
N LEU A 111 -5.30 -11.36 25.22
CA LEU A 111 -5.03 -10.08 24.56
C LEU A 111 -5.02 -10.30 23.04
N THR A 112 -5.92 -9.65 22.32
CA THR A 112 -5.90 -9.56 20.87
C THR A 112 -5.82 -8.10 20.43
N PRO A 113 -5.20 -7.79 19.28
CA PRO A 113 -5.25 -6.45 18.72
C PRO A 113 -6.70 -6.01 18.53
N GLN A 114 -7.09 -4.90 19.13
CA GLN A 114 -8.42 -4.30 18.97
C GLN A 114 -8.27 -2.89 18.45
N ALA A 115 -8.99 -2.58 17.36
CA ALA A 115 -9.11 -1.21 16.88
C ALA A 115 -9.85 -0.39 17.93
N ARG A 116 -9.25 0.72 18.39
CA ARG A 116 -9.92 1.69 19.25
C ARG A 116 -10.57 2.74 18.38
N VAL A 117 -11.90 2.80 18.42
CA VAL A 117 -12.66 3.92 17.86
C VAL A 117 -12.68 5.01 18.93
N SER A 118 -11.90 6.07 18.72
CA SER A 118 -12.03 7.32 19.46
C SER A 118 -13.03 8.21 18.72
N SER A 119 -13.99 8.78 19.44
CA SER A 119 -14.79 9.87 18.89
C SER A 119 -13.87 11.03 18.51
N LEU A 120 -14.09 11.61 17.32
CA LEU A 120 -13.49 12.90 17.03
C LEU A 120 -14.17 13.94 17.94
N ASP A 121 -13.45 14.46 18.93
CA ASP A 121 -13.93 15.54 19.80
C ASP A 121 -14.11 16.87 19.04
N THR A 122 -13.66 16.92 17.79
CA THR A 122 -13.66 18.11 16.93
C THR A 122 -14.65 17.94 15.79
N ALA A 123 -15.49 18.95 15.58
CA ALA A 123 -16.36 19.04 14.42
C ALA A 123 -15.55 19.00 13.11
N ILE A 124 -16.13 18.40 12.06
CA ILE A 124 -15.52 18.44 10.72
C ILE A 124 -15.40 19.92 10.32
N PRO A 125 -14.19 20.44 10.05
CA PRO A 125 -14.01 21.84 9.71
C PRO A 125 -14.75 22.14 8.41
N THR A 126 -15.40 23.30 8.34
CA THR A 126 -15.98 23.77 7.08
C THR A 126 -14.85 23.99 6.07
N ILE A 127 -15.11 23.65 4.81
CA ILE A 127 -14.17 23.92 3.72
C ILE A 127 -13.99 25.43 3.62
N PRO A 128 -12.74 25.95 3.72
CA PRO A 128 -12.52 27.38 3.71
C PRO A 128 -12.77 27.96 2.30
N LEU A 129 -13.32 29.17 2.24
CA LEU A 129 -13.81 29.76 0.99
C LEU A 129 -12.70 29.97 -0.05
N ASP A 130 -11.49 30.28 0.40
CA ASP A 130 -10.30 30.45 -0.43
C ASP A 130 -9.92 29.18 -1.22
N ALA A 131 -10.10 28.01 -0.60
CA ALA A 131 -9.83 26.72 -1.22
C ALA A 131 -10.81 26.41 -2.37
N ILE A 132 -12.03 26.96 -2.34
CA ILE A 132 -13.07 26.70 -3.35
C ILE A 132 -13.31 27.88 -4.31
N GLN A 133 -12.78 29.07 -4.02
CA GLN A 133 -13.07 30.30 -4.78
C GLN A 133 -12.75 30.19 -6.29
N HIS A 134 -11.69 29.48 -6.66
CA HIS A 134 -11.30 29.29 -8.06
C HIS A 134 -12.24 28.34 -8.83
N PHE A 135 -12.98 27.49 -8.11
CA PHE A 135 -13.97 26.56 -8.68
C PHE A 135 -15.37 27.20 -8.72
N LEU A 136 -15.62 28.20 -7.88
CA LEU A 136 -16.85 28.99 -7.86
C LEU A 136 -16.82 30.08 -8.94
N ARG A 137 -16.99 29.73 -10.21
CA ARG A 137 -17.23 30.71 -11.29
C ARG A 137 -18.69 31.15 -11.25
N ASP A 138 -19.01 32.27 -10.58
CA ASP A 138 -20.33 32.95 -10.57
C ASP A 138 -21.55 32.04 -10.81
N ALA A 139 -21.55 30.86 -10.18
CA ALA A 139 -22.54 29.85 -10.43
C ALA A 139 -23.70 30.17 -9.51
N LEU A 140 -24.56 31.06 -9.96
CA LEU A 140 -25.82 31.32 -9.28
C LEU A 140 -26.66 30.03 -9.39
N VAL A 141 -26.71 29.27 -8.30
CA VAL A 141 -27.58 28.10 -8.20
C VAL A 141 -28.95 28.60 -7.78
N LEU A 142 -29.90 28.57 -8.71
CA LEU A 142 -31.28 28.98 -8.47
C LEU A 142 -32.21 27.77 -8.49
N THR A 143 -33.24 27.79 -7.65
CA THR A 143 -34.35 26.85 -7.75
C THR A 143 -35.33 27.26 -8.86
N PRO A 144 -36.18 26.35 -9.35
CA PRO A 144 -37.22 26.70 -10.32
C PRO A 144 -38.12 27.84 -9.85
N GLU A 145 -38.46 27.87 -8.56
CA GLU A 145 -39.30 28.92 -7.98
C GLU A 145 -38.60 30.28 -8.00
N GLU A 146 -37.29 30.32 -7.74
CA GLU A 146 -36.51 31.55 -7.81
C GLU A 146 -36.40 32.07 -9.24
N ILE A 147 -36.33 31.17 -10.23
CA ILE A 147 -36.36 31.55 -11.66
C ILE A 147 -37.70 32.16 -12.04
N ASP A 148 -38.82 31.55 -11.61
CA ASP A 148 -40.17 32.03 -11.92
C ASP A 148 -40.47 33.39 -11.28
N GLN A 149 -39.84 33.68 -10.13
CA GLN A 149 -39.96 34.95 -9.42
C GLN A 149 -38.95 36.00 -9.87
N SER A 150 -38.04 35.66 -10.79
CA SER A 150 -37.02 36.58 -11.27
C SER A 150 -37.57 37.57 -12.30
N PRO A 151 -37.12 38.84 -12.28
CA PRO A 151 -37.40 39.80 -13.35
C PRO A 151 -36.91 39.28 -14.71
N TYR A 152 -37.69 39.53 -15.76
CA TYR A 152 -37.29 39.16 -17.12
C TYR A 152 -36.96 40.40 -17.95
N VAL A 153 -35.96 40.28 -18.82
CA VAL A 153 -35.53 41.36 -19.71
C VAL A 153 -36.55 41.51 -20.85
N VAL A 154 -37.10 42.72 -21.01
CA VAL A 154 -38.09 43.05 -22.06
C VAL A 154 -37.39 43.50 -23.33
N GLY A 155 -36.27 44.22 -23.19
CA GLY A 155 -35.49 44.73 -24.30
C GLY A 155 -34.51 45.82 -23.87
N GLY A 156 -33.73 46.31 -24.83
CA GLY A 156 -32.83 47.45 -24.64
C GLY A 156 -33.32 48.70 -25.35
N GLN A 157 -32.56 49.78 -25.20
CA GLN A 157 -32.86 51.07 -25.82
C GLN A 157 -32.77 51.03 -27.35
N ASP A 158 -31.80 50.30 -27.88
CA ASP A 158 -31.66 50.06 -29.32
C ASP A 158 -32.25 48.69 -29.65
N LYS A 159 -32.79 48.50 -30.86
CA LYS A 159 -33.39 47.23 -31.35
C LYS A 159 -32.38 46.06 -31.50
N ARG A 160 -31.35 46.02 -30.66
CA ARG A 160 -30.29 45.01 -30.57
C ARG A 160 -30.75 43.90 -29.63
N VAL A 161 -30.27 42.68 -29.90
CA VAL A 161 -30.64 41.46 -29.15
C VAL A 161 -29.53 41.02 -28.19
N VAL A 162 -28.33 41.60 -28.32
CA VAL A 162 -27.16 41.29 -27.49
C VAL A 162 -26.78 42.51 -26.69
N PHE A 163 -26.60 42.34 -25.38
CA PHE A 163 -26.24 43.39 -24.43
C PHE A 163 -24.93 43.03 -23.73
N GLY A 164 -24.11 44.05 -23.47
CA GLY A 164 -22.84 43.92 -22.77
C GLY A 164 -22.83 44.71 -21.46
N LYS A 165 -21.64 44.74 -20.86
CA LYS A 165 -21.35 45.63 -19.75
C LYS A 165 -21.58 47.09 -20.19
N ASP A 166 -22.24 47.86 -19.32
CA ASP A 166 -22.59 49.28 -19.50
C ASP A 166 -23.74 49.57 -20.49
N ASP A 167 -24.43 48.55 -21.03
CA ASP A 167 -25.68 48.75 -21.77
C ASP A 167 -26.87 49.02 -20.84
N THR A 168 -27.80 49.87 -21.28
CA THR A 168 -29.08 50.10 -20.59
C THR A 168 -30.14 49.12 -21.09
N ILE A 169 -30.69 48.32 -20.17
CA ILE A 169 -31.77 47.36 -20.43
C ILE A 169 -33.00 47.68 -19.59
N TYR A 170 -34.16 47.28 -20.09
CA TYR A 170 -35.43 47.37 -19.40
C TYR A 170 -35.88 45.97 -19.00
N ALA A 171 -36.17 45.77 -17.72
CA ALA A 171 -36.70 44.53 -17.17
C ALA A 171 -38.11 44.75 -16.62
N ARG A 172 -38.94 43.70 -16.67
CA ARG A 172 -40.24 43.67 -16.02
C ARG A 172 -40.17 42.75 -14.81
N ASP A 173 -40.60 43.30 -13.69
CA ASP A 173 -40.79 42.56 -12.45
C ASP A 173 -42.08 41.71 -12.54
N PRO A 174 -42.05 40.40 -12.24
CA PRO A 174 -43.23 39.55 -12.20
C PRO A 174 -44.30 40.00 -11.18
N TYR A 175 -43.92 40.78 -10.17
CA TYR A 175 -44.85 41.28 -9.13
C TYR A 175 -45.47 42.64 -9.46
N SER A 176 -44.95 43.34 -10.46
CA SER A 176 -45.44 44.67 -10.86
C SER A 176 -46.77 44.56 -11.62
N LYS A 177 -47.89 44.63 -10.90
CA LYS A 177 -49.23 44.78 -11.49
C LYS A 177 -49.51 46.25 -11.80
N TRP A 178 -49.44 46.62 -13.08
CA TRP A 178 -50.02 47.85 -13.62
C TRP A 178 -51.04 47.50 -14.70
#